data_AF-A0A963LC10-F1
#
_entry.id   AF-A0A963LC10-F1
#
_cell.length_a   1.000
_cell.length_b   1.000
_cell.length_c   1.000
_cell.angle_alpha   90.00
_cell.angle_beta   90.00
_cell.angle_gamma   90.00
#
_symmetry.space_group_name_H-M   'P 1'
#
loop_
_entity.id
_entity.type
_entity.pdbx_description
1 polymer ?
#
loop_
_entity_poly.entity_id
_entity_poly.type
_entity_poly.pdbx_seq_one_letter_code
_entity_poly.pdbx_strand_id
1 'polypeptide(L)'
;MNVNLTPQLEELVRAKVASGMYTSASEVVREALRLMDEQDRLRAAKLEQLREDVRQGLASGASQPWSAPTMKSEARARRARKTA
;
A
#
# COMPACT_ATOMS: atom_id res chain seq x y z
N MET A 1 17.63 25.31 -1.05
CA MET A 1 18.32 24.03 -1.33
C MET A 1 18.38 23.88 -2.84
N ASN A 2 19.56 23.61 -3.40
CA ASN A 2 19.71 23.32 -4.82
C ASN A 2 19.76 21.81 -5.00
N VAL A 3 18.98 21.29 -5.94
CA VAL A 3 18.92 19.87 -6.29
C VAL A 3 19.23 19.72 -7.77
N ASN A 4 20.14 18.81 -8.08
CA ASN A 4 20.49 18.51 -9.47
C ASN A 4 19.56 17.41 -9.96
N LEU A 5 18.91 17.65 -11.10
CA LEU A 5 18.04 16.68 -11.76
C LEU A 5 18.79 16.05 -12.93
N THR A 6 18.41 14.83 -13.29
CA THR A 6 18.85 14.27 -14.56
C THR A 6 18.16 15.01 -15.71
N PRO A 7 18.76 15.06 -16.92
CA PRO A 7 18.14 15.75 -18.06
C PRO A 7 16.70 15.31 -18.35
N GLN A 8 16.40 14.03 -18.13
CA GLN A 8 15.05 13.47 -18.31
C GLN A 8 14.05 14.02 -17.29
N LEU A 9 14.46 14.18 -16.03
CA LEU A 9 13.61 14.73 -14.98
C LEU A 9 13.40 16.24 -15.16
N GLU A 10 14.43 16.96 -15.60
CA GLU A 10 14.27 18.37 -15.96
C GLU A 10 13.26 18.56 -17.09
N GLU A 11 13.32 17.73 -18.13
CA GLU A 11 12.39 17.82 -19.25
C GLU A 11 10.96 17.51 -18.83
N LEU A 12 10.78 16.50 -17.97
CA LEU A 12 9.47 16.21 -17.38
C LEU A 12 8.92 17.41 -16.59
N VAL A 13 9.76 18.04 -15.75
CA VAL A 13 9.35 19.22 -14.96
C VAL A 13 9.01 20.39 -15.87
N ARG A 14 9.82 20.67 -16.90
CA ARG A 14 9.56 21.71 -17.90
C ARG A 14 8.23 21.47 -18.61
N ALA A 15 7.97 20.25 -19.08
CA ALA A 15 6.72 19.89 -19.74
C ALA A 15 5.49 20.07 -18.83
N LYS A 16 5.61 19.70 -17.54
CA LYS A 16 4.54 19.88 -16.54
C LYS A 16 4.21 21.35 -16.30
N VAL A 17 5.22 22.21 -16.20
CA VAL A 17 5.00 23.67 -16.07
C VAL A 17 4.43 24.25 -17.37
N ALA A 18 4.99 23.88 -18.53
CA ALA A 18 4.53 24.36 -19.84
C ALA A 18 3.07 24.00 -20.14
N SER A 19 2.56 22.91 -19.56
CA SER A 19 1.14 22.54 -19.66
C SER A 19 0.18 23.52 -18.97
N GLY A 20 0.68 24.43 -18.13
CA GLY A 20 -0.13 25.35 -17.33
C GLY A 20 -0.73 24.73 -16.05
N MET A 21 -0.53 23.43 -15.82
CA MET A 21 -1.01 22.76 -14.59
C MET A 21 -0.25 23.19 -13.33
N TYR A 22 0.97 23.70 -13.48
CA TYR A 22 1.83 24.13 -12.38
C TYR A 22 2.47 25.47 -12.71
N THR A 23 2.62 26.32 -11.69
CA THR A 23 3.18 27.67 -11.81
C THR A 23 4.71 27.70 -11.79
N SER A 24 5.34 26.66 -11.23
CA SER A 24 6.80 26.61 -11.08
C SER A 24 7.33 25.19 -10.96
N ALA A 25 8.63 25.01 -11.26
CA ALA A 25 9.34 23.75 -11.03
C ALA A 25 9.30 23.32 -9.56
N SER A 26 9.41 24.28 -8.62
CA SER A 26 9.33 23.99 -7.19
C SER A 26 7.97 23.45 -6.77
N GLU A 27 6.89 23.85 -7.45
CA GLU A 27 5.55 23.31 -7.20
C GLU A 27 5.44 21.86 -7.66
N VAL A 28 5.93 21.55 -8.86
CA VAL A 28 6.00 20.17 -9.39
C VAL A 28 6.77 19.25 -8.43
N VAL A 29 7.93 19.72 -7.95
CA VAL A 29 8.77 18.94 -7.03
C VAL A 29 8.07 18.74 -5.68
N ARG A 30 7.44 19.78 -5.12
CA ARG A 30 6.69 19.65 -3.85
C ARG A 30 5.58 18.61 -3.96
N GLU A 31 4.82 18.64 -5.05
CA GLU A 31 3.73 17.68 -5.25
C GLU A 31 4.26 16.26 -5.45
N ALA A 32 5.35 16.09 -6.21
CA ALA A 32 6.01 14.80 -6.37
C ALA A 32 6.52 14.22 -5.03
N LEU A 33 7.14 15.06 -4.19
CA LEU A 33 7.58 14.67 -2.85
C LEU A 33 6.41 14.32 -1.94
N ARG A 34 5.30 15.06 -2.02
CA ARG A 34 4.07 14.77 -1.26
C ARG A 34 3.50 13.40 -1.62
N LEU A 35 3.41 13.09 -2.91
CA LEU A 35 2.94 11.79 -3.39
C LEU A 35 3.88 10.64 -2.99
N MET A 36 5.19 10.88 -3.02
CA MET A 36 6.19 9.90 -2.59
C MET A 36 6.07 9.60 -1.08
N ASP A 37 5.96 10.63 -0.24
CA ASP A 37 5.76 10.47 1.20
C ASP A 37 4.44 9.75 1.53
N GLU A 38 3.36 10.10 0.83
CA GLU A 38 2.07 9.39 0.95
C GLU A 38 2.22 7.90 0.61
N GLN A 39 2.91 7.57 -0.48
CA GLN A 39 3.17 6.18 -0.87
C GLN A 39 4.02 5.45 0.15
N ASP A 40 5.05 6.09 0.70
CA ASP A 40 5.93 5.49 1.71
C ASP A 40 5.19 5.23 3.02
N ARG A 41 4.33 6.16 3.46
CA ARG A 41 3.45 5.96 4.62
C ARG A 41 2.50 4.78 4.41
N LEU A 42 1.88 4.66 3.22
CA LEU A 42 1.01 3.54 2.90
C LEU A 42 1.76 2.21 2.89
N ARG A 43 2.99 2.16 2.37
CA ARG A 43 3.84 0.97 2.41
C ARG A 43 4.22 0.60 3.84
N ALA A 44 4.59 1.57 4.67
CA ALA A 44 4.92 1.35 6.06
C ALA A 44 3.72 0.80 6.85
N ALA A 45 2.53 1.38 6.68
CA ALA A 45 1.31 0.90 7.32
C ALA A 45 0.95 -0.53 6.90
N LYS A 46 1.06 -0.86 5.60
CA LYS A 46 0.83 -2.23 5.10
C LYS A 46 1.82 -3.23 5.68
N LEU A 47 3.09 -2.85 5.77
CA LEU A 47 4.12 -3.71 6.34
C LEU A 47 3.87 -3.96 7.83
N GLU A 48 3.46 -2.93 8.57
CA GLU A 48 3.14 -3.07 9.99
C GLU A 48 1.91 -3.97 10.19
N GLN A 49 0.86 -3.79 9.39
CA GLN A 49 -0.30 -4.69 9.42
C GLN A 49 0.09 -6.14 9.13
N LEU A 50 0.94 -6.37 8.12
CA LEU A 50 1.40 -7.73 7.80
C LEU A 50 2.19 -8.36 8.95
N ARG A 51 3.05 -7.58 9.62
CA ARG A 51 3.79 -8.05 10.80
C ARG A 51 2.86 -8.40 11.95
N GLU A 52 1.82 -7.60 12.16
CA GLU A 52 0.79 -7.88 13.14
C GLU A 52 0.03 -9.17 12.82
N ASP A 53 -0.44 -9.32 11.58
CA ASP A 53 -1.18 -10.52 11.14
C ASP A 53 -0.34 -11.79 11.31
N VAL A 54 0.96 -11.73 10.98
CA VAL A 54 1.90 -12.84 11.20
C VAL A 54 2.05 -13.14 12.69
N ARG A 55 2.20 -12.11 13.53
CA ARG A 55 2.32 -12.28 14.98
C ARG A 55 1.07 -12.92 15.58
N GLN A 56 -0.10 -12.47 15.15
CA GLN A 56 -1.39 -13.06 15.55
C GLN A 56 -1.48 -14.51 15.10
N GLY A 57 -1.08 -14.81 13.86
CA GLY A 57 -1.02 -16.19 13.36
C GLY A 57 -0.10 -17.08 14.20
N LEU A 58 1.09 -16.62 14.53
CA LEU A 58 2.05 -17.34 15.39
C LEU A 58 1.52 -17.52 16.82
N ALA A 59 0.78 -16.54 17.34
CA ALA A 59 0.15 -16.62 18.66
C ALA A 59 -1.15 -17.44 18.68
N SER A 60 -1.70 -17.82 17.52
CA SER A 60 -3.00 -18.51 17.41
C SER A 60 -2.99 -19.99 17.80
N GLY A 61 -1.82 -20.52 18.17
CA GLY A 61 -1.63 -21.91 18.58
C GLY A 61 -0.90 -22.74 17.54
N ALA A 62 -0.83 -24.06 17.77
CA ALA A 62 -0.13 -24.97 16.88
C ALA A 62 -0.84 -25.06 15.52
N SER A 63 -0.06 -25.00 14.44
CA SER A 63 -0.55 -25.24 13.09
C SER A 63 -1.15 -26.65 12.99
N GLN A 64 -2.27 -26.76 12.29
CA GLN A 64 -2.99 -28.02 12.08
C GLN A 64 -3.01 -28.38 10.58
N PRO A 65 -3.13 -29.67 10.22
CA PRO A 65 -3.29 -30.08 8.83
C PRO A 65 -4.45 -29.36 8.15
N TRP A 66 -4.18 -28.75 6.99
CA TRP A 66 -5.19 -28.00 6.25
C TRP A 66 -5.86 -28.87 5.18
N SER A 67 -7.19 -28.78 5.09
CA SER A 67 -7.99 -29.49 4.08
C SER A 67 -9.13 -28.61 3.59
N ALA A 68 -9.14 -28.28 2.30
CA ALA A 68 -10.17 -27.41 1.72
C ALA A 68 -11.60 -27.98 1.81
N PRO A 69 -11.86 -29.29 1.59
CA PRO A 69 -13.22 -29.84 1.71
C PRO A 69 -13.81 -29.70 3.12
N THR A 70 -13.01 -29.99 4.16
CA THR A 70 -13.43 -29.93 5.57
C THR A 70 -13.69 -28.49 6.01
N MET A 71 -12.78 -27.56 5.69
CA MET A 71 -13.00 -26.14 5.99
C MET A 71 -14.25 -25.57 5.30
N LYS A 72 -14.51 -25.96 4.05
CA LYS A 72 -15.70 -25.52 3.32
C LYS A 72 -16.99 -26.07 3.93
N SER A 73 -17.02 -27.32 4.38
CA SER A 73 -18.22 -27.89 5.03
C SER A 73 -18.50 -27.22 6.38
N GLU A 74 -17.47 -27.00 7.20
CA GLU A 74 -17.57 -26.29 8.48
C GLU A 74 -18.04 -24.84 8.31
N ALA A 75 -17.48 -24.12 7.34
CA ALA A 75 -17.89 -22.74 7.05
C ALA A 75 -19.36 -22.66 6.63
N ARG A 76 -19.85 -23.59 5.80
CA ARG A 76 -21.27 -23.67 5.41
C ARG A 76 -22.17 -23.99 6.60
N ALA A 77 -21.78 -24.95 7.45
CA ALA A 77 -22.53 -25.31 8.65
C ALA A 77 -22.59 -24.15 9.66
N ARG A 78 -21.52 -23.37 9.81
CA ARG A 78 -21.50 -22.15 10.63
C ARG A 78 -22.41 -21.07 10.06
N ARG A 79 -22.45 -20.89 8.73
CA ARG A 79 -23.35 -19.93 8.08
C ARG A 79 -24.83 -20.30 8.28
N ALA A 80 -25.19 -21.57 8.08
CA ALA A 80 -26.57 -22.05 8.26
C ALA A 80 -27.10 -21.80 9.68
N ARG A 81 -26.25 -22.03 10.70
CA ARG A 81 -26.57 -21.77 12.13
C ARG A 81 -26.73 -20.29 12.48
N LYS A 82 -26.17 -19.37 11.69
CA LYS A 82 -26.31 -17.92 11.90
C LYS A 82 -27.56 -17.34 11.23
N THR A 83 -28.13 -18.07 10.28
CA THR A 83 -29.33 -17.68 9.51
C THR A 83 -30.62 -18.32 10.02
N ALA A 84 -30.54 -19.26 10.96
CA ALA A 84 -31.67 -19.84 11.67
C ALA A 84 -31.88 -19.10 12.99
#